data_AF-A0AA43JJC8-F1
#
_entry.id   AF-A0AA43JJC8-F1
#
_cell.length_a   1.000
_cell.length_b   1.000
_cell.length_c   1.000
_cell.angle_alpha   90.00
_cell.angle_beta   90.00
_cell.angle_gamma   90.00
#
_symmetry.space_group_name_H-M   'P 1'
#
loop_
_entity.id
_entity.type
_entity.pdbx_description
1 polymer ?
#
loop_
_entity_poly.entity_id
_entity_poly.type
_entity_poly.pdbx_seq_one_letter_code
_entity_poly.pdbx_strand_id
1 'polypeptide(L)'
;MNDHELQRVVQYVTASTSYARETVRDILRTGFAKLSSLTSSSIQSFEREALLEYVSQWTIKRTGQPEPLVREVLSCAGRWLDEVYDELAKRHPEALRLTSNHEGDAEGE
;
A
#
# COMPACT_ATOMS: atom_id res chain seq x y z
N MET A 1 -8.83 3.05 2.08
CA MET A 1 -8.62 1.95 3.04
C MET A 1 -9.42 2.22 4.29
N ASN A 2 -10.20 1.25 4.76
CA ASN A 2 -11.03 1.40 5.97
C ASN A 2 -10.28 0.96 7.24
N ASP A 3 -10.84 1.27 8.42
CA ASP A 3 -10.23 0.90 9.71
C ASP A 3 -10.08 -0.60 9.90
N HIS A 4 -10.99 -1.41 9.36
CA HIS A 4 -10.92 -2.87 9.46
C HIS A 4 -9.73 -3.45 8.67
N GLU A 5 -9.49 -2.96 7.46
CA GLU A 5 -8.30 -3.28 6.65
C GLU A 5 -7.02 -2.87 7.37
N LEU A 6 -7.00 -1.67 7.95
CA LEU A 6 -5.86 -1.20 8.74
C LEU A 6 -5.59 -2.11 9.94
N GLN A 7 -6.61 -2.59 10.65
CA GLN A 7 -6.40 -3.53 11.75
C GLN A 7 -5.85 -4.87 11.28
N ARG A 8 -6.30 -5.39 10.14
CA ARG A 8 -5.81 -6.67 9.58
C ARG A 8 -4.33 -6.60 9.22
N VAL A 9 -3.91 -5.56 8.50
CA VAL A 9 -2.49 -5.39 8.15
C VAL A 9 -1.62 -5.09 9.38
N VAL A 10 -2.13 -4.35 10.37
CA VAL A 10 -1.44 -4.18 11.67
C VAL A 10 -1.21 -5.52 12.35
N GLN A 11 -2.21 -6.40 12.38
CA GLN A 11 -2.08 -7.73 12.95
C GLN A 11 -1.07 -8.57 12.18
N TYR A 12 -1.14 -8.59 10.85
CA TYR A 12 -0.18 -9.30 10.00
C TYR A 12 1.25 -8.84 10.27
N VAL A 13 1.52 -7.54 10.17
CA VAL A 13 2.88 -6.99 10.35
C VAL A 13 3.38 -7.21 11.78
N THR A 14 2.52 -7.08 12.79
CA THR A 14 2.91 -7.36 14.19
C THR A 14 3.19 -8.85 14.41
N ALA A 15 2.55 -9.76 13.67
CA ALA A 15 2.86 -11.18 13.72
C ALA A 15 4.16 -11.52 12.94
N SER A 16 4.47 -10.76 11.90
CA SER A 16 5.66 -10.94 11.05
C SER A 16 6.90 -10.18 11.53
N THR A 17 6.77 -9.33 12.54
CA THR A 17 7.86 -8.50 13.09
C THR A 17 7.82 -8.52 14.62
N SER A 18 8.90 -8.15 15.29
CA SER A 18 8.95 -8.05 16.75
C SER A 18 8.54 -6.65 17.28
N TYR A 19 7.97 -5.80 16.44
CA TYR A 19 7.66 -4.41 16.79
C TYR A 19 6.34 -4.28 17.54
N ALA A 20 6.25 -3.27 18.42
CA ALA A 20 5.04 -2.99 19.16
C ALA A 20 3.87 -2.63 18.23
N ARG A 21 2.69 -3.19 18.51
CA ARG A 21 1.47 -2.98 17.71
C ARG A 21 1.13 -1.51 17.50
N GLU A 22 1.34 -0.66 18.51
CA GLU A 22 1.05 0.77 18.42
C GLU A 22 1.99 1.48 17.45
N THR A 23 3.29 1.19 17.51
CA THR A 23 4.30 1.69 16.58
C THR A 23 3.98 1.25 15.15
N VAL A 24 3.69 -0.03 14.95
CA VAL A 24 3.30 -0.59 13.65
C VAL A 24 2.05 0.14 13.12
N ARG A 25 1.04 0.33 13.97
CA ARG A 25 -0.19 1.04 13.60
C ARG A 25 0.06 2.48 13.17
N ASP A 26 0.89 3.21 13.90
CA ASP A 26 1.17 4.61 13.60
C ASP A 26 1.90 4.76 12.26
N ILE A 27 2.89 3.90 12.02
CA ILE A 27 3.62 3.84 10.75
C ILE A 27 2.69 3.50 9.59
N LEU A 28 1.88 2.44 9.72
CA LEU A 28 0.98 2.01 8.65
C LEU A 28 -0.10 3.05 8.36
N ARG A 29 -0.69 3.64 9.40
CA ARG A 29 -1.68 4.70 9.24
C ARG A 29 -1.09 5.90 8.49
N THR A 30 0.12 6.32 8.86
CA THR A 30 0.81 7.45 8.24
C THR A 30 1.22 7.15 6.79
N GLY A 31 1.86 6.00 6.55
CA GLY A 31 2.33 5.60 5.24
C GLY A 31 1.19 5.38 4.24
N PHE A 32 0.12 4.67 4.66
CA PHE A 32 -1.03 4.44 3.79
C PHE A 32 -1.88 5.69 3.53
N ALA A 33 -1.97 6.60 4.49
CA ALA A 33 -2.58 7.90 4.24
C ALA A 33 -1.80 8.65 3.16
N LYS A 34 -0.46 8.59 3.19
CA LYS A 34 0.36 9.21 2.14
C LYS A 34 0.19 8.52 0.78
N LEU A 35 0.17 7.19 0.73
CA LEU A 35 -0.11 6.44 -0.50
C LEU A 35 -1.47 6.80 -1.10
N SER A 36 -2.52 6.87 -0.26
CA SER A 36 -3.86 7.27 -0.70
C SER A 36 -3.92 8.71 -1.22
N SER A 37 -3.11 9.61 -0.62
CA SER A 37 -2.97 10.97 -1.12
C SER A 37 -2.28 10.99 -2.49
N LEU A 38 -1.24 10.18 -2.71
CA LEU A 38 -0.53 10.10 -3.99
C LEU A 38 -1.43 9.56 -5.10
N THR A 39 -2.25 8.54 -4.85
CA THR A 39 -3.17 8.01 -5.87
C THR A 39 -4.26 9.01 -6.25
N SER A 40 -4.64 9.91 -5.34
CA SER A 40 -5.65 10.94 -5.60
C SER A 40 -5.12 12.15 -6.36
N SER A 41 -3.81 12.43 -6.26
CA SER A 41 -3.18 13.64 -6.82
C SER A 41 -2.14 13.39 -7.90
N SER A 42 -1.73 12.14 -8.15
CA SER A 42 -0.66 11.81 -9.10
C SER A 42 -1.21 11.46 -10.48
N ILE A 43 -0.71 12.16 -11.49
CA ILE A 43 -0.83 11.79 -12.92
C ILE A 43 0.33 10.84 -13.32
N GLN A 44 1.31 10.65 -12.44
CA GLN A 44 2.57 9.96 -12.72
C GLN A 44 2.61 8.55 -12.12
N SER A 45 3.07 7.59 -12.92
CA SER A 45 3.41 6.23 -12.48
C SER A 45 4.72 6.24 -11.70
N PHE A 46 4.74 5.58 -10.55
CA PHE A 46 5.96 5.38 -9.76
C PHE A 46 6.48 3.96 -9.96
N GLU A 47 7.80 3.82 -10.08
CA GLU A 47 8.45 2.54 -9.81
C GLU A 47 8.28 2.16 -8.34
N ARG A 48 8.11 0.86 -8.08
CA ARG A 48 7.83 0.33 -6.73
C ARG A 48 8.85 0.80 -5.69
N GLU A 49 10.12 0.73 -6.02
CA GLU A 49 11.21 1.09 -5.11
C GLU A 49 11.24 2.60 -4.83
N ALA A 50 11.02 3.44 -5.85
CA ALA A 50 10.92 4.89 -5.68
C ALA A 50 9.71 5.29 -4.83
N LEU A 51 8.57 4.61 -5.02
CA LEU A 51 7.38 4.82 -4.20
C LEU A 51 7.64 4.44 -2.74
N LEU A 52 8.22 3.27 -2.50
CA LEU A 52 8.52 2.78 -1.16
C LEU A 52 9.52 3.71 -0.46
N GLU A 53 10.56 4.16 -1.15
CA GLU A 53 11.53 5.12 -0.62
C GLU A 53 10.85 6.42 -0.22
N TYR A 54 10.07 7.01 -1.13
CA TYR A 54 9.38 8.28 -0.88
C TYR A 54 8.41 8.19 0.31
N VAL A 55 7.59 7.13 0.37
CA VAL A 55 6.64 6.91 1.47
C VAL A 55 7.37 6.65 2.77
N SER A 56 8.49 5.93 2.74
CA SER A 56 9.33 5.70 3.93
C SER A 56 9.88 7.01 4.47
N GLN A 57 10.48 7.85 3.62
CA GLN A 57 11.00 9.16 4.02
C GLN A 57 9.90 10.07 4.59
N TRP A 58 8.72 10.10 3.96
CA TRP A 58 7.58 10.85 4.47
C TRP A 58 7.14 10.35 5.85
N THR A 59 7.06 9.03 6.03
CA THR A 59 6.61 8.41 7.27
C THR A 59 7.60 8.66 8.41
N ILE A 60 8.91 8.52 8.16
CA ILE A 60 9.99 8.85 9.11
C ILE A 60 9.82 10.30 9.61
N LYS A 61 9.61 11.26 8.70
CA LYS A 61 9.43 12.68 9.05
C LYS A 61 8.20 12.94 9.92
N ARG A 62 7.19 12.09 9.85
CA ARG A 62 5.91 12.27 10.56
C ARG A 62 5.84 11.53 11.88
N THR A 63 6.44 10.35 11.98
CA THR A 63 6.38 9.50 13.18
C THR A 63 7.64 9.62 14.05
N GLY A 64 8.76 10.13 13.50
CA GLY A 64 10.05 10.19 14.18
C GLY A 64 10.72 8.82 14.37
N GLN A 65 10.17 7.76 13.77
CA GLN A 65 10.68 6.40 13.88
C GLN A 65 11.94 6.20 13.02
N PRO A 66 12.86 5.30 13.41
CA PRO A 66 14.10 5.09 12.67
C PRO A 66 13.85 4.43 11.30
N GLU A 67 14.70 4.78 10.32
CA GLU A 67 14.55 4.35 8.92
C GLU A 67 14.47 2.82 8.74
N PRO A 68 15.32 1.98 9.37
CA PRO A 68 15.23 0.53 9.24
C PRO A 68 13.87 -0.02 9.65
N LEU A 69 13.33 0.48 10.76
CA LEU A 69 12.04 0.05 11.31
C LEU A 69 10.90 0.44 10.35
N VAL A 70 10.89 1.70 9.88
CA VAL A 70 9.84 2.18 8.97
C VAL A 70 9.87 1.40 7.66
N ARG A 71 11.05 1.19 7.07
CA ARG A 71 11.17 0.45 5.80
C ARG A 71 10.76 -1.01 5.94
N GLU A 72 11.13 -1.67 7.03
CA GLU A 72 10.74 -3.06 7.26
C GLU A 72 9.22 -3.20 7.41
N VAL A 73 8.60 -2.34 8.22
CA VAL A 73 7.14 -2.32 8.42
C VAL A 73 6.39 -2.06 7.12
N LEU A 74 6.80 -1.04 6.34
CA LEU A 74 6.15 -0.72 5.06
C LEU A 74 6.40 -1.79 3.99
N SER A 75 7.57 -2.42 3.98
CA SER A 75 7.88 -3.52 3.04
C SER A 75 7.07 -4.78 3.37
N CYS A 76 6.90 -5.09 4.66
CA CYS A 76 6.05 -6.19 5.11
C CYS A 76 4.57 -5.94 4.74
N ALA A 77 4.11 -4.70 4.94
CA ALA A 77 2.75 -4.31 4.57
C ALA A 77 2.52 -4.32 3.04
N GLY A 78 3.53 -3.96 2.25
CA GLY A 78 3.49 -4.08 0.80
C GLY A 78 3.24 -5.53 0.35
N ARG A 79 3.94 -6.50 0.94
CA ARG A 79 3.72 -7.93 0.66
C ARG A 79 2.30 -8.37 1.01
N TRP A 80 1.77 -7.91 2.14
CA TRP A 80 0.38 -8.19 2.50
C TRP A 80 -0.62 -7.61 1.49
N LEU A 81 -0.37 -6.40 0.97
CA LEU A 81 -1.20 -5.82 -0.08
C LEU A 81 -1.13 -6.62 -1.38
N ASP A 82 0.06 -7.07 -1.76
CA ASP A 82 0.27 -7.92 -2.94
C ASP A 82 -0.53 -9.24 -2.80
N GLU A 83 -0.48 -9.90 -1.62
CA GLU A 83 -1.25 -11.13 -1.32
C GLU A 83 -2.77 -10.88 -1.39
N VAL A 84 -3.27 -9.80 -0.79
CA VAL A 84 -4.70 -9.45 -0.82
C VAL A 84 -5.17 -9.13 -2.24
N TYR A 85 -4.34 -8.46 -3.04
CA TYR A 85 -4.63 -8.17 -4.44
C TYR A 85 -4.74 -9.47 -5.25
N ASP A 86 -3.79 -10.39 -5.09
CA ASP A 86 -3.80 -11.68 -5.76
C ASP A 86 -5.01 -12.54 -5.36
N GLU A 87 -5.40 -12.55 -4.09
CA GLU A 87 -6.62 -13.23 -3.64
C GLU A 87 -7.88 -12.61 -4.24
N LEU A 88 -7.95 -11.28 -4.29
CA LEU A 88 -9.08 -10.58 -4.91
C LEU A 88 -9.17 -10.89 -6.41
N ALA A 89 -8.02 -10.93 -7.09
CA ALA A 89 -7.93 -11.26 -8.50
C ALA A 89 -8.43 -12.67 -8.82
N LYS A 90 -8.16 -13.63 -7.95
CA LYS A 90 -8.66 -15.02 -8.08
C LYS A 90 -10.16 -15.13 -7.86
N ARG A 91 -10.73 -14.32 -6.95
CA ARG A 91 -12.16 -14.37 -6.58
C ARG A 91 -13.05 -13.57 -7.53
N HIS A 92 -12.54 -12.50 -8.12
CA HIS A 92 -13.29 -11.60 -9.01
C HIS A 92 -12.47 -11.27 -10.27
N PRO A 93 -12.22 -12.25 -11.15
CA PRO A 93 -11.41 -12.03 -12.35
C PRO A 93 -12.07 -11.01 -13.30
N GLU A 94 -13.41 -10.94 -13.34
CA GLU A 94 -14.15 -9.94 -14.12
C GLU A 94 -13.98 -8.49 -13.64
N ALA A 95 -13.80 -8.24 -12.33
CA ALA A 95 -13.66 -6.90 -11.78
C ALA A 95 -12.34 -6.21 -12.18
N LEU A 96 -11.28 -7.00 -12.37
CA LEU A 96 -9.96 -6.51 -12.79
C LEU A 96 -9.78 -6.43 -14.32
N ARG A 97 -10.67 -7.08 -15.09
CA ARG A 97 -10.71 -6.95 -16.56
C ARG A 97 -11.27 -5.60 -17.02
N LEU A 98 -12.15 -4.98 -16.24
CA LEU A 98 -12.71 -3.66 -16.59
C LEU A 98 -11.70 -2.51 -16.40
N THR A 99 -10.74 -2.63 -15.50
CA THR A 99 -9.70 -1.60 -15.31
C THR A 99 -8.61 -1.66 -16.38
N SER A 100 -8.50 -2.77 -17.12
CA SER A 100 -7.54 -2.97 -18.21
C SER A 100 -8.11 -2.68 -19.61
N ASN A 101 -9.42 -2.45 -19.73
CA ASN A 101 -10.11 -2.26 -21.01
C ASN A 101 -10.51 -0.79 -21.32
N HIS A 102 -9.97 0.22 -20.63
CA HIS A 102 -10.27 1.63 -20.94
C HIS A 102 -9.31 2.30 -21.94
N GLU A 103 -8.43 1.54 -22.60
CA GLU A 103 -7.62 2.07 -23.71
C GLU A 103 -8.01 1.35 -25.01
N GLY A 104 -8.83 2.03 -25.82
CA GLY A 104 -8.97 1.73 -27.25
C GLY A 104 -10.28 1.10 -27.69
N ASP A 105 -11.43 1.72 -27.39
CA ASP A 105 -12.57 1.67 -28.30
C ASP A 105 -12.69 3.02 -29.01
N ALA A 106 -12.11 3.08 -30.20
CA ALA A 106 -12.33 4.15 -31.17
C ALA A 106 -12.45 3.47 -32.55
N GLU A 107 -13.71 3.24 -32.93
CA GLU A 107 -14.34 3.40 -34.26
C GLU A 107 -13.47 3.01 -35.48
N GLY A 108 -13.85 2.07 -36.35
CA GLY A 108 -15.14 2.00 -37.02
C GLY A 108 -14.97 2.46 -38.48
N GLU A 109 -14.76 1.49 -39.38
CA GLU A 109 -15.15 1.36 -40.82
C GLU A 109 -14.17 0.50 -41.62
#